data_AF-A0A518K431-F1
#
_entry.id   AF-A0A518K431-F1
#
_cell.length_a   1.000
_cell.length_b   1.000
_cell.length_c   1.000
_cell.angle_alpha   90.00
_cell.angle_beta   90.00
_cell.angle_gamma   90.00
#
_symmetry.space_group_name_H-M   'P 1'
#
loop_
_entity.id
_entity.type
_entity.pdbx_description
1 polymer ?
#
loop_
_entity_poly.entity_id
_entity_poly.type
_entity_poly.pdbx_seq_one_letter_code
_entity_poly.pdbx_strand_id
1 'polypeptide(L)'
;MTVTRQLALLAALVASAAFGPQDAPAQAVDPFVEAARVAQRPTESVYGGVQLTSANVGAGYPVSDYQPEVYSGAEYGQPAAPCLSPEMVGPTATWGYAAPANSWGWQVLPDGLIYRSYQAGPRESRLGLHTFQNSYPANGAYAGQKSEWAWDATLGGRKGVIRYGNFDDCNPVGWQLDFEGATIVRLNLDEARDVDASDFRFGVPLTYTAGDGVAYKIGYYHLSSHLGDELIARTGSNTRINYVRDAIIAGVSYQMFPSLRVYGETAYAFFTAGGAEPWEFQFGAELSRPGPTGFRGTPFIATNAHLREEVDFSGDWTLQTGWLWRGDTGSTLRLGLHYMNGKSNQYQFFDRNEEQIGFGLWCDF
;
A
#
# COMPACT_ATOMS: atom_id res chain seq x y z
N MET A 1 -32.57 -28.98 12.24
CA MET A 1 -31.90 -27.69 12.55
C MET A 1 -31.43 -27.11 11.23
N THR A 2 -32.38 -26.47 10.58
CA THR A 2 -32.35 -26.00 9.21
C THR A 2 -33.28 -24.79 9.25
N VAL A 3 -32.93 -23.71 8.55
CA VAL A 3 -33.53 -22.36 8.64
C VAL A 3 -32.88 -21.45 9.69
N THR A 4 -31.60 -21.13 9.49
CA THR A 4 -30.96 -19.86 9.96
C THR A 4 -29.66 -19.54 9.18
N ARG A 5 -29.61 -19.89 7.88
CA ARG A 5 -28.41 -19.67 7.03
C ARG A 5 -28.66 -18.82 5.77
N GLN A 6 -29.78 -18.10 5.66
CA GLN A 6 -30.09 -17.33 4.44
C GLN A 6 -30.42 -15.83 4.64
N LEU A 7 -30.17 -15.25 5.82
CA LEU A 7 -30.51 -13.84 6.07
C LEU A 7 -29.33 -12.87 6.13
N ALA A 8 -28.09 -13.33 5.95
CA ALA A 8 -26.91 -12.46 5.88
C ALA A 8 -26.56 -12.02 4.44
N LEU A 9 -27.17 -12.61 3.41
CA LEU A 9 -26.81 -12.36 2.01
C LEU A 9 -27.65 -11.29 1.29
N LEU A 10 -28.72 -10.76 1.91
CA LEU A 10 -29.67 -9.86 1.24
C LEU A 10 -29.70 -8.41 1.76
N ALA A 11 -28.94 -8.09 2.82
CA ALA A 11 -28.93 -6.74 3.40
C ALA A 11 -27.85 -5.81 2.80
N ALA A 12 -26.93 -6.34 1.99
CA ALA A 12 -25.86 -5.56 1.35
C ALA A 12 -26.22 -5.05 -0.06
N LEU A 13 -27.43 -5.35 -0.57
CA LEU A 13 -27.79 -5.13 -1.99
C LEU A 13 -28.94 -4.14 -2.22
N VAL A 14 -29.41 -3.39 -1.21
CA VAL A 14 -30.55 -2.45 -1.35
C VAL A 14 -30.27 -1.02 -0.86
N ALA A 15 -29.05 -0.68 -0.46
CA ALA A 15 -28.73 0.68 0.02
C ALA A 15 -28.10 1.63 -1.03
N SER A 16 -28.07 1.27 -2.31
CA SER A 16 -27.43 2.07 -3.38
C SER A 16 -28.39 2.67 -4.42
N ALA A 17 -29.70 2.57 -4.23
CA ALA A 17 -30.69 3.09 -5.17
C ALA A 17 -31.53 4.24 -4.58
N ALA A 18 -30.89 5.31 -4.11
CA ALA A 18 -31.61 6.52 -3.69
C ALA A 18 -30.76 7.80 -3.65
N PHE A 19 -29.86 8.05 -4.61
CA PHE A 19 -29.30 9.38 -4.79
C PHE A 19 -29.22 9.73 -6.27
N GLY A 20 -30.17 10.56 -6.72
CA GLY A 20 -30.11 11.23 -8.02
C GLY A 20 -29.00 12.29 -8.06
N PRO A 21 -28.68 12.83 -9.25
CA PRO A 21 -27.48 13.63 -9.46
C PRO A 21 -27.60 14.94 -8.68
N GLN A 22 -26.72 15.12 -7.69
CA GLN A 22 -26.44 16.43 -7.13
C GLN A 22 -25.22 17.00 -7.84
N ASP A 23 -25.36 18.27 -8.19
CA ASP A 23 -24.48 19.14 -8.97
C ASP A 23 -22.99 18.76 -8.98
N ALA A 24 -22.42 18.74 -10.19
CA ALA A 24 -20.98 18.56 -10.40
C ALA A 24 -20.19 19.54 -9.52
N PRO A 25 -19.31 19.07 -8.62
CA PRO A 25 -18.49 19.97 -7.84
C PRO A 25 -17.55 20.71 -8.78
N ALA A 26 -17.39 22.02 -8.54
CA ALA A 26 -16.41 22.85 -9.21
C ALA A 26 -15.04 22.17 -9.22
N GLN A 27 -14.34 22.24 -10.36
CA GLN A 27 -13.04 21.63 -10.62
C GLN A 27 -12.10 21.80 -9.42
N ALA A 28 -11.94 20.74 -8.63
CA ALA A 28 -11.15 20.77 -7.41
C ALA A 28 -9.69 21.03 -7.78
N VAL A 29 -9.13 22.10 -7.22
CA VAL A 29 -7.72 22.48 -7.42
C VAL A 29 -6.87 21.47 -6.64
N ASP A 30 -5.94 20.83 -7.35
CA ASP A 30 -4.95 19.92 -6.79
C ASP A 30 -4.21 20.58 -5.62
N PRO A 31 -4.26 20.02 -4.39
CA PRO A 31 -3.66 20.64 -3.21
C PRO A 31 -2.13 20.78 -3.33
N PHE A 32 -1.46 19.96 -4.15
CA PHE A 32 -0.03 20.08 -4.41
C PHE A 32 0.26 21.22 -5.40
N VAL A 33 -0.60 21.41 -6.41
CA VAL A 33 -0.53 22.58 -7.31
C VAL A 33 -0.82 23.87 -6.54
N GLU A 34 -1.78 23.87 -5.62
CA GLU A 34 -2.07 25.04 -4.79
C GLU A 34 -0.94 25.30 -3.78
N ALA A 35 -0.34 24.25 -3.19
CA ALA A 35 0.87 24.40 -2.38
C ALA A 35 2.05 24.97 -3.19
N ALA A 36 2.23 24.55 -4.45
CA ALA A 36 3.23 25.11 -5.35
C ALA A 36 2.94 26.57 -5.74
N ARG A 37 1.67 26.94 -5.96
CA ARG A 37 1.27 28.34 -6.18
C ARG A 37 1.47 29.20 -4.94
N VAL A 38 1.20 28.67 -3.76
CA VAL A 38 1.47 29.34 -2.48
C VAL A 38 2.99 29.52 -2.29
N ALA A 39 3.81 28.52 -2.64
CA ALA A 39 5.27 28.61 -2.61
C ALA A 39 5.87 29.58 -3.65
N GLN A 40 5.13 29.87 -4.74
CA GLN A 40 5.51 30.86 -5.76
C GLN A 40 5.07 32.29 -5.44
N ARG A 41 4.30 32.52 -4.37
CA ARG A 41 4.01 33.89 -3.93
C ARG A 41 5.33 34.51 -3.45
N PRO A 42 5.73 35.69 -3.95
CA PRO A 42 6.83 36.41 -3.35
C PRO A 42 6.44 36.78 -1.92
N THR A 43 6.95 36.03 -0.94
CA THR A 43 6.84 36.42 0.46
C THR A 43 7.92 37.47 0.72
N GLU A 44 7.51 38.73 0.83
CA GLU A 44 8.28 39.70 1.60
C GLU A 44 8.19 39.29 3.08
N SER A 45 9.03 38.34 3.50
CA SER A 45 9.17 37.99 4.91
C SER A 45 10.59 38.30 5.36
N VAL A 46 10.69 39.24 6.30
CA VAL A 46 11.93 39.66 6.98
C VAL A 46 12.37 38.63 8.05
N TYR A 47 11.61 37.55 8.26
CA TYR A 47 12.02 36.46 9.15
C TYR A 47 11.82 35.10 8.49
N GLY A 48 12.89 34.30 8.49
CA GLY A 48 13.12 33.15 7.61
C GLY A 48 12.06 32.06 7.65
N GLY A 49 11.52 31.75 6.47
CA GLY A 49 10.92 30.46 6.14
C GLY A 49 11.90 29.64 5.30
N VAL A 50 11.89 28.32 5.48
CA VAL A 50 12.74 27.37 4.75
C VAL A 50 12.45 27.46 3.25
N GLN A 51 13.40 28.02 2.49
CA GLN A 51 13.44 27.87 1.04
C GLN A 51 14.01 26.49 0.70
N LEU A 52 13.17 25.60 0.17
CA LEU A 52 13.64 24.45 -0.59
C LEU A 52 14.07 24.92 -1.98
N THR A 53 15.25 25.53 -2.08
CA THR A 53 15.87 25.88 -3.37
C THR A 53 16.96 24.89 -3.72
N SER A 54 16.62 23.81 -4.44
CA SER A 54 17.58 23.08 -5.26
C SER A 54 17.66 23.71 -6.66
N ALA A 55 18.01 25.00 -6.73
CA ALA A 55 18.45 25.67 -7.96
C ALA A 55 18.73 27.15 -7.66
N ASN A 56 19.96 27.47 -7.27
CA ASN A 56 20.54 28.78 -7.56
C ASN A 56 22.06 28.66 -7.52
N VAL A 57 22.63 28.18 -8.63
CA VAL A 57 24.04 28.40 -8.94
C VAL A 57 24.15 29.86 -9.36
N GLY A 58 24.56 30.74 -8.44
CA GLY A 58 24.91 32.13 -8.79
C GLY A 58 24.65 33.21 -7.75
N ALA A 59 23.94 32.95 -6.65
CA ALA A 59 23.82 33.93 -5.57
C ALA A 59 25.02 33.79 -4.63
N GLY A 60 25.94 34.77 -4.68
CA GLY A 60 27.09 34.87 -3.80
C GLY A 60 26.68 35.09 -2.33
N TYR A 61 26.29 34.01 -1.65
CA TYR A 61 26.18 34.00 -0.20
C TYR A 61 27.58 33.88 0.40
N PRO A 62 27.88 34.61 1.49
CA PRO A 62 29.14 34.43 2.20
C PRO A 62 29.20 32.99 2.71
N VAL A 63 30.28 32.29 2.37
CA VAL A 63 30.62 31.00 2.98
C VAL A 63 30.84 31.29 4.47
N SER A 64 29.91 30.87 5.33
CA SER A 64 30.20 30.87 6.76
C SER A 64 31.19 29.75 7.02
N ASP A 65 32.39 30.10 7.48
CA ASP A 65 33.37 29.12 7.93
C ASP A 65 32.73 28.22 8.99
N TYR A 66 32.58 26.94 8.66
CA TYR A 66 32.15 25.91 9.59
C TYR A 66 33.25 25.75 10.65
N GLN A 67 33.02 26.32 11.83
CA GLN A 67 33.80 26.00 13.02
C GLN A 67 33.21 24.70 13.61
N PRO A 68 33.97 23.60 13.72
CA PRO A 68 33.46 22.39 14.34
C PRO A 68 33.17 22.67 15.81
N GLU A 69 31.89 22.67 16.19
CA GLU A 69 31.51 22.66 17.60
C GLU A 69 32.03 21.36 18.24
N VAL A 70 32.94 21.52 19.20
CA VAL A 70 33.36 20.44 20.07
C VAL A 70 32.18 20.13 21.00
N TYR A 71 31.40 19.11 20.66
CA TYR A 71 30.37 18.58 21.54
C TYR A 71 31.05 17.99 22.78
N SER A 72 30.85 18.60 23.94
CA SER A 72 31.08 17.93 25.22
C SER A 72 30.11 16.77 25.32
N GLY A 73 30.61 15.55 25.54
CA GLY A 73 29.79 14.36 25.70
C GLY A 73 28.70 14.60 26.75
N ALA A 74 27.43 14.47 26.36
CA ALA A 74 26.33 14.51 27.30
C ALA A 74 26.51 13.34 28.29
N GLU A 75 26.49 13.64 29.59
CA GLU A 75 26.37 12.62 30.62
C GLU A 75 25.07 11.86 30.36
N TYR A 76 25.18 10.57 30.02
CA TYR A 76 24.05 9.65 30.00
C TYR A 76 23.55 9.50 31.43
N GLY A 77 22.56 10.32 31.80
CA GLY A 77 21.72 10.04 32.95
C GLY A 77 21.05 8.68 32.73
N GLN A 78 21.27 7.75 33.65
CA GLN A 78 20.56 6.47 33.68
C GLN A 78 19.05 6.76 33.56
N PRO A 79 18.32 6.12 32.63
CA PRO A 79 16.88 6.33 32.54
C PRO A 79 16.24 5.95 33.88
N ALA A 80 15.48 6.88 34.46
CA ALA A 80 14.68 6.60 35.63
C ALA A 80 13.76 5.41 35.32
N ALA A 81 13.72 4.44 36.25
CA ALA A 81 12.86 3.27 36.12
C ALA A 81 11.41 3.70 35.83
N PRO A 82 10.69 3.03 34.92
CA PRO A 82 9.32 3.38 34.60
C PRO A 82 8.47 3.33 35.87
N CYS A 83 7.69 4.37 36.08
CA CYS A 83 6.80 4.51 37.22
C CYS A 83 5.78 3.37 37.19
N LEU A 84 5.96 2.36 38.05
CA LEU A 84 4.94 1.34 38.30
C LEU A 84 3.82 1.98 39.14
N SER A 85 2.60 2.03 38.60
CA SER A 85 1.42 2.27 39.42
C SER A 85 1.22 1.09 40.39
N PRO A 86 0.82 1.30 41.67
CA PRO A 86 0.82 0.25 42.68
C PRO A 86 -0.34 -0.76 42.57
N GLU A 87 -1.20 -0.63 41.56
CA GLU A 87 -2.36 -1.51 41.39
C GLU A 87 -2.07 -2.53 40.29
N MET A 88 -1.39 -3.62 40.64
CA MET A 88 -1.49 -4.95 40.01
C MET A 88 -0.67 -5.96 40.82
N VAL A 89 -1.09 -6.21 42.07
CA VAL A 89 -0.63 -7.37 42.84
C VAL A 89 -1.74 -8.41 42.86
N GLY A 90 -1.81 -9.19 41.79
CA GLY A 90 -2.50 -10.49 41.74
C GLY A 90 -1.47 -11.61 41.52
N PRO A 91 -1.66 -12.82 42.06
CA PRO A 91 -0.61 -13.85 42.13
C PRO A 91 -0.31 -14.56 40.79
N THR A 92 -0.66 -13.96 39.65
CA THR A 92 -0.33 -14.44 38.30
C THR A 92 0.26 -13.32 37.44
N ALA A 93 1.06 -12.43 38.03
CA ALA A 93 1.86 -11.47 37.27
C ALA A 93 2.96 -12.22 36.50
N THR A 94 2.65 -12.66 35.28
CA THR A 94 3.67 -12.96 34.28
C THR A 94 4.44 -11.68 34.02
N TRP A 95 5.74 -11.68 34.32
CA TRP A 95 6.65 -10.60 33.97
C TRP A 95 6.76 -10.52 32.44
N GLY A 96 5.93 -9.68 31.82
CA GLY A 96 5.89 -9.44 30.38
C GLY A 96 4.68 -8.60 29.99
N TYR A 97 4.83 -7.75 28.97
CA TYR A 97 3.74 -6.95 28.40
C TYR A 97 2.68 -7.79 27.64
N ALA A 98 2.87 -9.10 27.50
CA ALA A 98 2.04 -9.98 26.70
C ALA A 98 1.03 -10.75 27.57
N ALA A 99 -0.26 -10.60 27.26
CA ALA A 99 -1.30 -11.47 27.79
C ALA A 99 -1.18 -12.87 27.15
N PRO A 100 -1.65 -13.96 27.80
CA PRO A 100 -1.59 -15.31 27.23
C PRO A 100 -2.30 -15.37 25.86
N ALA A 101 -1.81 -16.17 24.90
CA ALA A 101 -2.40 -16.26 23.55
C ALA A 101 -3.91 -16.58 23.53
N ASN A 102 -4.39 -17.34 24.52
CA ASN A 102 -5.81 -17.71 24.68
C ASN A 102 -6.65 -16.66 25.42
N SER A 103 -6.06 -15.56 25.86
CA SER A 103 -6.79 -14.43 26.44
C SER A 103 -7.42 -13.59 25.33
N TRP A 104 -8.45 -12.83 25.68
CA TRP A 104 -9.17 -11.96 24.75
C TRP A 104 -9.18 -10.54 25.30
N GLY A 105 -8.88 -9.55 24.47
CA GLY A 105 -8.82 -8.17 24.95
C GLY A 105 -8.36 -7.16 23.91
N TRP A 106 -8.25 -5.92 24.39
CA TRP A 106 -7.74 -4.80 23.61
C TRP A 106 -6.21 -4.83 23.53
N GLN A 107 -5.69 -4.57 22.34
CA GLN A 107 -4.28 -4.46 22.00
C GLN A 107 -4.06 -3.12 21.30
N VAL A 108 -3.05 -2.38 21.75
CA VAL A 108 -2.57 -1.17 21.08
C VAL A 108 -1.34 -1.55 20.26
N LEU A 109 -1.29 -1.12 19.00
CA LEU A 109 -0.24 -1.45 18.05
C LEU A 109 0.09 -2.95 17.96
N PRO A 110 -0.94 -3.83 17.78
CA PRO A 110 -0.74 -5.27 17.76
C PRO A 110 0.26 -5.72 16.68
N ASP A 111 0.91 -6.86 16.91
CA ASP A 111 1.69 -7.55 15.90
C ASP A 111 0.82 -8.52 15.10
N GLY A 112 1.25 -8.81 13.87
CA GLY A 112 0.46 -9.58 12.90
C GLY A 112 -0.74 -8.81 12.33
N LEU A 113 -1.26 -9.30 11.20
CA LEU A 113 -2.44 -8.75 10.54
C LEU A 113 -3.53 -9.82 10.43
N ILE A 114 -4.78 -9.46 10.74
CA ILE A 114 -5.95 -10.34 10.51
C ILE A 114 -6.16 -10.56 9.01
N TYR A 115 -6.09 -9.49 8.22
CA TYR A 115 -6.25 -9.57 6.76
C TYR A 115 -4.94 -9.20 6.08
N ARG A 116 -4.16 -10.22 5.69
CA ARG A 116 -2.87 -10.06 5.03
C ARG A 116 -3.02 -9.55 3.59
N SER A 117 -2.06 -8.74 3.15
CA SER A 117 -1.94 -8.25 1.76
C SER A 117 -1.91 -9.38 0.74
N TYR A 118 -2.36 -9.12 -0.48
CA TYR A 118 -2.39 -10.12 -1.56
C TYR A 118 -1.01 -10.35 -2.14
N GLN A 119 -0.45 -11.56 -2.10
CA GLN A 119 0.96 -11.78 -2.49
C GLN A 119 1.27 -11.27 -3.91
N ALA A 120 0.42 -11.60 -4.88
CA ALA A 120 0.53 -11.16 -6.27
C ALA A 120 -0.24 -9.86 -6.57
N GLY A 121 -0.79 -9.18 -5.56
CA GLY A 121 -1.38 -7.85 -5.74
C GLY A 121 -0.30 -6.83 -6.10
N PRO A 122 -0.40 -6.13 -7.24
CA PRO A 122 0.64 -5.19 -7.68
C PRO A 122 0.63 -3.86 -6.89
N ARG A 123 -0.41 -3.62 -6.08
CA ARG A 123 -0.69 -2.33 -5.41
C ARG A 123 -0.75 -2.44 -3.88
N GLU A 124 -0.25 -3.53 -3.34
CA GLU A 124 -0.23 -3.73 -1.89
C GLU A 124 0.76 -2.79 -1.20
N SER A 125 0.39 -2.32 0.00
CA SER A 125 1.31 -1.55 0.82
C SER A 125 2.35 -2.46 1.46
N ARG A 126 3.54 -2.54 0.86
CA ARG A 126 4.65 -3.43 1.25
C ARG A 126 6.01 -2.80 0.97
N LEU A 127 7.09 -3.49 1.35
CA LEU A 127 8.40 -3.24 0.76
C LEU A 127 8.60 -4.18 -0.42
N GLY A 128 9.09 -3.67 -1.54
CA GLY A 128 9.35 -4.50 -2.71
C GLY A 128 10.26 -3.84 -3.73
N LEU A 129 10.95 -4.67 -4.49
CA LEU A 129 11.72 -4.26 -5.67
C LEU A 129 11.52 -5.31 -6.75
N HIS A 130 11.01 -4.91 -7.90
CA HIS A 130 10.93 -5.74 -9.09
C HIS A 130 11.94 -5.24 -10.10
N THR A 131 12.65 -6.15 -10.75
CA THR A 131 13.42 -5.87 -11.97
C THR A 131 12.82 -6.68 -13.10
N PHE A 132 12.37 -6.02 -14.15
CA PHE A 132 11.64 -6.67 -15.23
C PHE A 132 11.96 -6.02 -16.58
N GLN A 133 11.84 -6.83 -17.62
CA GLN A 133 11.73 -6.33 -18.97
C GLN A 133 10.26 -6.01 -19.21
N ASN A 134 9.97 -4.76 -19.56
CA ASN A 134 8.66 -4.27 -19.95
C ASN A 134 8.55 -4.28 -21.47
N SER A 135 7.57 -4.97 -22.01
CA SER A 135 7.26 -4.96 -23.44
C SER A 135 5.88 -4.37 -23.67
N TYR A 136 5.71 -3.73 -24.83
CA TYR A 136 4.48 -3.06 -25.22
C TYR A 136 3.83 -3.83 -26.38
N PRO A 137 2.83 -4.70 -26.09
CA PRO A 137 2.21 -5.54 -27.11
C PRO A 137 1.65 -4.72 -28.28
N ALA A 138 1.64 -5.33 -29.47
CA ALA A 138 1.32 -4.65 -30.73
C ALA A 138 -0.14 -4.18 -30.88
N ASN A 139 -0.95 -4.26 -29.81
CA ASN A 139 -2.33 -3.80 -29.77
C ASN A 139 -2.50 -2.62 -28.77
N GLY A 140 -3.02 -1.50 -29.26
CA GLY A 140 -3.31 -0.31 -28.44
C GLY A 140 -2.54 0.94 -28.89
N ALA A 141 -2.78 2.06 -28.21
CA ALA A 141 -2.21 3.37 -28.57
C ALA A 141 -0.68 3.46 -28.46
N TYR A 142 -0.05 2.49 -27.78
CA TYR A 142 1.39 2.44 -27.49
C TYR A 142 2.10 1.25 -28.14
N ALA A 143 1.43 0.58 -29.09
CA ALA A 143 1.97 -0.54 -29.84
C ALA A 143 3.26 -0.16 -30.59
N GLY A 144 4.30 -0.98 -30.45
CA GLY A 144 5.57 -0.79 -31.17
C GLY A 144 6.60 0.09 -30.46
N GLN A 145 6.34 0.50 -29.22
CA GLN A 145 7.40 1.03 -28.35
C GLN A 145 8.46 -0.05 -28.09
N LYS A 146 9.71 0.39 -27.95
CA LYS A 146 10.84 -0.48 -27.65
C LYS A 146 10.64 -1.08 -26.25
N SER A 147 10.94 -2.37 -26.08
CA SER A 147 11.00 -2.95 -24.74
C SER A 147 12.12 -2.31 -23.92
N GLU A 148 11.85 -2.09 -22.64
CA GLU A 148 12.72 -1.39 -21.71
C GLU A 148 12.94 -2.23 -20.46
N TRP A 149 14.09 -2.09 -19.82
CA TRP A 149 14.28 -2.60 -18.47
C TRP A 149 13.81 -1.57 -17.46
N ALA A 150 13.01 -2.00 -16.48
CA ALA A 150 12.49 -1.13 -15.45
C ALA A 150 12.65 -1.71 -14.05
N TRP A 151 12.69 -0.82 -13.07
CA TRP A 151 12.45 -1.14 -11.66
C TRP A 151 11.11 -0.60 -11.21
N ASP A 152 10.31 -1.45 -10.57
CA ASP A 152 9.20 -1.00 -9.73
C ASP A 152 9.65 -1.16 -8.26
N ALA A 153 9.86 -0.05 -7.58
CA ALA A 153 10.22 -0.02 -6.16
C ALA A 153 8.99 0.38 -5.34
N THR A 154 8.55 -0.52 -4.45
CA THR A 154 7.48 -0.25 -3.47
C THR A 154 8.11 0.05 -2.13
N LEU A 155 7.87 1.26 -1.61
CA LEU A 155 8.25 1.67 -0.27
C LEU A 155 6.98 1.93 0.53
N GLY A 156 6.60 0.96 1.36
CA GLY A 156 5.41 1.06 2.16
C GLY A 156 5.28 -0.04 3.18
N GLY A 157 4.13 -0.08 3.82
CA GLY A 157 3.78 -1.10 4.77
C GLY A 157 2.40 -0.90 5.37
N ARG A 158 2.06 -1.82 6.26
CA ARG A 158 0.78 -1.84 6.97
C ARG A 158 1.02 -2.23 8.43
N LYS A 159 0.34 -1.56 9.35
CA LYS A 159 0.48 -1.81 10.79
C LYS A 159 -0.89 -1.74 11.47
N GLY A 160 -1.17 -2.72 12.31
CA GLY A 160 -2.33 -2.68 13.19
C GLY A 160 -2.19 -1.56 14.21
N VAL A 161 -3.26 -0.79 14.40
CA VAL A 161 -3.33 0.32 15.33
C VAL A 161 -4.03 -0.12 16.61
N ILE A 162 -5.18 -0.79 16.47
CA ILE A 162 -5.98 -1.32 17.57
C ILE A 162 -6.55 -2.68 17.17
N ARG A 163 -6.48 -3.67 18.06
CA ARG A 163 -7.20 -4.95 17.93
C ARG A 163 -8.01 -5.25 19.18
N TYR A 164 -9.22 -5.76 19.00
CA TYR A 164 -9.97 -6.45 20.04
C TYR A 164 -10.10 -7.93 19.64
N GLY A 165 -9.36 -8.79 20.31
CA GLY A 165 -9.13 -10.14 19.81
C GLY A 165 -8.31 -11.01 20.73
N ASN A 166 -7.90 -12.17 20.22
CA ASN A 166 -6.90 -13.02 20.86
C ASN A 166 -5.50 -12.38 20.80
N PHE A 167 -4.56 -12.88 21.60
CA PHE A 167 -3.17 -12.44 21.62
C PHE A 167 -2.25 -13.42 20.88
N ASP A 168 -2.72 -13.96 19.75
CA ASP A 168 -1.91 -14.79 18.83
C ASP A 168 -1.54 -13.95 17.61
N ASP A 169 -0.28 -13.54 17.51
CA ASP A 169 0.20 -12.71 16.41
C ASP A 169 0.29 -13.48 15.07
N CYS A 170 0.40 -14.80 15.13
CA CYS A 170 0.49 -15.65 13.94
C CYS A 170 -0.90 -15.93 13.35
N ASN A 171 -1.90 -16.15 14.21
CA ASN A 171 -3.29 -16.36 13.83
C ASN A 171 -4.22 -15.44 14.62
N PRO A 172 -4.20 -14.13 14.35
CA PRO A 172 -5.05 -13.18 15.05
C PRO A 172 -6.52 -13.39 14.67
N VAL A 173 -7.39 -13.27 15.66
CA VAL A 173 -8.84 -13.44 15.59
C VAL A 173 -9.50 -12.28 16.32
N GLY A 174 -10.60 -11.76 15.76
CA GLY A 174 -11.31 -10.62 16.32
C GLY A 174 -11.42 -9.46 15.33
N TRP A 175 -11.47 -8.24 15.85
CA TRP A 175 -11.54 -7.01 15.07
C TRP A 175 -10.21 -6.28 15.11
N GLN A 176 -9.77 -5.73 13.98
CA GLN A 176 -8.52 -4.98 13.90
C GLN A 176 -8.63 -3.79 12.94
N LEU A 177 -8.23 -2.62 13.41
CA LEU A 177 -8.08 -1.40 12.62
C LEU A 177 -6.59 -1.21 12.29
N ASP A 178 -6.27 -0.99 11.02
CA ASP A 178 -4.90 -0.76 10.56
C ASP A 178 -4.75 0.60 9.88
N PHE A 179 -3.50 1.03 9.74
CA PHE A 179 -3.09 2.00 8.73
C PHE A 179 -2.15 1.35 7.73
N GLU A 180 -2.29 1.73 6.47
CA GLU A 180 -1.38 1.36 5.40
C GLU A 180 -0.96 2.58 4.58
N GLY A 181 0.24 2.50 4.02
CA GLY A 181 0.72 3.50 3.09
C GLY A 181 1.87 2.96 2.25
N ALA A 182 1.94 3.39 1.00
CA ALA A 182 3.03 3.04 0.10
C ALA A 182 3.24 4.06 -1.00
N THR A 183 4.47 4.13 -1.47
CA THR A 183 4.80 4.73 -2.76
C THR A 183 5.34 3.64 -3.67
N ILE A 184 4.77 3.52 -4.87
CA ILE A 184 5.25 2.62 -5.93
C ILE A 184 5.87 3.49 -7.01
N VAL A 185 7.19 3.41 -7.16
CA VAL A 185 7.96 4.22 -8.11
C VAL A 185 8.44 3.35 -9.25
N ARG A 186 8.19 3.78 -10.49
CA ARG A 186 8.79 3.18 -11.68
C ARG A 186 10.04 3.94 -12.09
N LEU A 187 11.13 3.21 -12.31
CA LEU A 187 12.41 3.72 -12.79
C LEU A 187 12.79 3.04 -14.10
N ASN A 188 13.14 3.82 -15.13
CA ASN A 188 13.59 3.31 -16.42
C ASN A 188 15.11 3.06 -16.40
N LEU A 189 15.53 1.79 -16.42
CA LEU A 189 16.95 1.43 -16.35
C LEU A 189 17.71 1.67 -17.65
N ASP A 190 17.00 1.76 -18.78
CA ASP A 190 17.60 2.07 -20.07
C ASP A 190 17.85 3.58 -20.22
N GLU A 191 17.07 4.41 -19.52
CA GLU A 191 17.17 5.87 -19.50
C GLU A 191 17.71 6.38 -18.16
N ALA A 192 18.97 6.04 -17.85
CA ALA A 192 19.71 6.55 -16.67
C ALA A 192 19.02 6.42 -15.29
N ARG A 193 18.03 5.53 -15.15
CA ARG A 193 17.18 5.37 -13.95
C ARG A 193 16.25 6.56 -13.72
N ASP A 194 15.76 7.16 -14.80
CA ASP A 194 14.75 8.20 -14.75
C ASP A 194 13.47 7.69 -14.07
N VAL A 195 12.84 8.54 -13.27
CA VAL A 195 11.57 8.24 -12.61
C VAL A 195 10.44 8.45 -13.62
N ASP A 196 9.83 7.36 -14.07
CA ASP A 196 8.72 7.41 -15.03
C ASP A 196 7.39 7.70 -14.35
N ALA A 197 7.16 7.22 -13.13
CA ALA A 197 5.92 7.45 -12.40
C ALA A 197 6.13 7.23 -10.90
N SER A 198 5.30 7.89 -10.09
CA SER A 198 5.22 7.68 -8.65
C SER A 198 3.78 7.65 -8.20
N ASP A 199 3.37 6.49 -7.69
CA ASP A 199 2.02 6.26 -7.22
C ASP A 199 1.99 6.18 -5.71
N PHE A 200 1.13 6.97 -5.08
CA PHE A 200 0.97 7.04 -3.63
C PHE A 200 -0.34 6.37 -3.24
N ARG A 201 -0.28 5.55 -2.20
CA ARG A 201 -1.43 4.90 -1.59
C ARG A 201 -1.43 5.18 -0.10
N PHE A 202 -2.60 5.46 0.44
CA PHE A 202 -2.86 5.49 1.88
C PHE A 202 -4.19 4.78 2.15
N GLY A 203 -4.29 4.03 3.25
CA GLY A 203 -5.53 3.34 3.58
C GLY A 203 -5.74 3.10 5.07
N VAL A 204 -7.02 2.93 5.43
CA VAL A 204 -7.48 2.67 6.80
C VAL A 204 -8.43 1.47 6.79
N PRO A 205 -7.91 0.23 6.72
CA PRO A 205 -8.75 -0.95 6.70
C PRO A 205 -9.16 -1.38 8.12
N LEU A 206 -10.44 -1.69 8.26
CA LEU A 206 -11.02 -2.45 9.36
C LEU A 206 -11.18 -3.91 8.91
N THR A 207 -10.68 -4.83 9.73
CA THR A 207 -10.62 -6.25 9.41
C THR A 207 -11.24 -7.09 10.50
N TYR A 208 -11.80 -8.24 10.11
CA TYR A 208 -12.45 -9.15 11.03
C TYR A 208 -12.26 -10.61 10.60
N THR A 209 -12.03 -11.49 11.56
CA THR A 209 -12.18 -12.95 11.39
C THR A 209 -12.70 -13.58 12.67
N ALA A 210 -13.46 -14.67 12.52
CA ALA A 210 -13.89 -15.52 13.62
C ALA A 210 -12.93 -16.69 13.89
N GLY A 211 -11.82 -16.80 13.14
CA GLY A 211 -10.88 -17.93 13.24
C GLY A 211 -11.38 -19.19 12.51
N ASP A 212 -12.40 -19.06 11.67
CA ASP A 212 -13.03 -20.13 10.88
C ASP A 212 -12.42 -20.26 9.47
N GLY A 213 -11.31 -19.58 9.21
CA GLY A 213 -10.64 -19.52 7.92
C GLY A 213 -11.19 -18.46 6.97
N VAL A 214 -12.22 -17.70 7.36
CA VAL A 214 -12.73 -16.57 6.58
C VAL A 214 -12.30 -15.25 7.23
N ALA A 215 -11.77 -14.33 6.45
CA ALA A 215 -11.46 -12.98 6.92
C ALA A 215 -12.11 -11.94 6.01
N TYR A 216 -12.59 -10.86 6.61
CA TYR A 216 -13.25 -9.74 5.97
C TYR A 216 -12.42 -8.47 6.12
N LYS A 217 -12.51 -7.59 5.13
CA LYS A 217 -11.89 -6.27 5.11
C LYS A 217 -12.92 -5.26 4.60
N ILE A 218 -13.05 -4.15 5.29
CA ILE A 218 -13.72 -2.94 4.79
C ILE A 218 -12.82 -1.77 5.10
N GLY A 219 -12.76 -0.75 4.26
CA GLY A 219 -11.85 0.35 4.53
C GLY A 219 -11.96 1.48 3.55
N TYR A 220 -11.23 2.55 3.84
CA TYR A 220 -10.97 3.63 2.92
C TYR A 220 -9.57 3.49 2.33
N TYR A 221 -9.39 3.86 1.07
CA TYR A 221 -8.07 4.19 0.54
C TYR A 221 -8.11 5.47 -0.32
N HIS A 222 -6.98 6.16 -0.32
CA HIS A 222 -6.61 7.22 -1.26
C HIS A 222 -5.52 6.69 -2.19
N LEU A 223 -5.63 6.97 -3.48
CA LEU A 223 -4.59 6.71 -4.47
C LEU A 223 -4.40 7.95 -5.34
N SER A 224 -3.14 8.39 -5.47
CA SER A 224 -2.74 9.42 -6.42
C SER A 224 -1.54 8.95 -7.24
N SER A 225 -1.39 9.47 -8.46
CA SER A 225 -0.29 9.13 -9.35
C SER A 225 0.32 10.39 -9.93
N HIS A 226 1.66 10.47 -9.98
CA HIS A 226 2.39 11.68 -10.36
C HIS A 226 3.55 11.40 -11.32
N LEU A 227 3.85 12.39 -12.17
CA LEU A 227 4.91 12.40 -13.19
C LEU A 227 5.91 13.56 -12.94
N GLY A 228 6.18 13.92 -11.68
CA GLY A 228 6.93 15.13 -11.37
C GLY A 228 6.15 16.41 -11.71
N ASP A 229 4.90 16.45 -11.25
CA ASP A 229 3.86 17.38 -11.69
C ASP A 229 4.26 18.86 -11.59
N GLU A 230 5.05 19.25 -10.58
CA GLU A 230 5.51 20.63 -10.40
C GLU A 230 6.57 21.04 -11.43
N LEU A 231 7.43 20.09 -11.83
CA LEU A 231 8.41 20.33 -12.89
C LEU A 231 7.66 20.56 -14.20
N ILE A 232 6.72 19.68 -14.53
CA ILE A 232 5.90 19.78 -15.73
C ILE A 232 5.09 21.08 -15.75
N ALA A 233 4.41 21.42 -14.65
CA ALA A 233 3.61 22.63 -14.56
C ALA A 233 4.45 23.91 -14.74
N ARG A 234 5.70 23.89 -14.28
CA ARG A 234 6.63 25.02 -14.41
C ARG A 234 7.26 25.13 -15.80
N THR A 235 7.65 24.02 -16.42
CA THR A 235 8.43 24.04 -17.67
C THR A 235 7.60 23.80 -18.93
N GLY A 236 6.41 23.22 -18.79
CA GLY A 236 5.58 22.78 -19.92
C GLY A 236 6.20 21.63 -20.73
N SER A 237 7.21 20.93 -20.20
CA SER A 237 8.00 19.94 -20.96
C SER A 237 7.29 18.60 -21.19
N ASN A 238 6.14 18.36 -20.56
CA ASN A 238 5.39 17.12 -20.71
C ASN A 238 3.89 17.35 -20.42
N THR A 239 3.06 16.34 -20.62
CA THR A 239 1.64 16.33 -20.26
C THR A 239 1.39 15.25 -19.22
N ARG A 240 0.78 15.60 -18.08
CA ARG A 240 0.39 14.67 -17.03
C ARG A 240 -1.11 14.43 -17.01
N ILE A 241 -1.54 13.35 -16.38
CA ILE A 241 -2.91 13.20 -15.89
C ILE A 241 -2.93 13.39 -14.37
N ASN A 242 -4.02 13.94 -13.84
CA ASN A 242 -4.23 14.07 -12.40
C ASN A 242 -4.98 12.83 -11.88
N TYR A 243 -4.38 11.65 -12.00
CA TYR A 243 -5.05 10.40 -11.65
C TYR A 243 -5.21 10.31 -10.13
N VAL A 244 -6.46 10.34 -9.66
CA VAL A 244 -6.79 10.29 -8.23
C VAL A 244 -8.02 9.42 -8.00
N ARG A 245 -8.02 8.67 -6.91
CA ARG A 245 -9.17 7.91 -6.41
C ARG A 245 -9.26 7.98 -4.89
N ASP A 246 -10.46 8.26 -4.40
CA ASP A 246 -10.84 8.04 -3.01
C ASP A 246 -11.95 7.00 -2.98
N ALA A 247 -11.66 5.85 -2.37
CA ALA A 247 -12.52 4.68 -2.48
C ALA A 247 -12.80 4.01 -1.15
N ILE A 248 -13.95 3.36 -1.11
CA ILE A 248 -14.30 2.39 -0.08
C ILE A 248 -14.05 0.99 -0.65
N ILE A 249 -13.31 0.17 0.08
CA ILE A 249 -13.03 -1.23 -0.25
C ILE A 249 -13.89 -2.18 0.57
N ALA A 250 -14.25 -3.31 -0.03
CA ALA A 250 -14.80 -4.46 0.65
C ALA A 250 -14.13 -5.73 0.11
N GLY A 251 -13.49 -6.49 0.99
CA GLY A 251 -12.72 -7.68 0.66
C GLY A 251 -13.08 -8.87 1.52
N VAL A 252 -12.97 -10.06 0.94
CA VAL A 252 -13.13 -11.35 1.62
C VAL A 252 -11.98 -12.26 1.23
N SER A 253 -11.45 -13.01 2.18
CA SER A 253 -10.51 -14.09 1.91
C SER A 253 -10.94 -15.36 2.62
N TYR A 254 -10.64 -16.50 1.99
CA TYR A 254 -10.97 -17.81 2.50
C TYR A 254 -9.77 -18.74 2.41
N GLN A 255 -9.37 -19.26 3.57
CA GLN A 255 -8.35 -20.27 3.72
C GLN A 255 -8.96 -21.65 3.44
N MET A 256 -9.02 -22.05 2.16
CA MET A 256 -9.62 -23.34 1.74
C MET A 256 -8.95 -24.53 2.43
N PHE A 257 -7.62 -24.48 2.54
CA PHE A 257 -6.78 -25.37 3.34
C PHE A 257 -5.66 -24.52 3.94
N PRO A 258 -4.94 -24.96 5.00
CA PRO A 258 -3.90 -24.15 5.64
C PRO A 258 -2.84 -23.58 4.70
N SER A 259 -2.58 -24.22 3.56
CA SER A 259 -1.62 -23.76 2.56
C SER A 259 -2.20 -22.89 1.44
N LEU A 260 -3.51 -22.92 1.20
CA LEU A 260 -4.17 -22.26 0.06
C LEU A 260 -5.18 -21.20 0.54
N ARG A 261 -4.93 -19.94 0.20
CA ARG A 261 -5.86 -18.82 0.38
C ARG A 261 -6.39 -18.36 -0.97
N VAL A 262 -7.70 -18.17 -1.06
CA VAL A 262 -8.37 -17.49 -2.18
C VAL A 262 -8.99 -16.20 -1.66
N TYR A 263 -9.10 -15.18 -2.50
CA TYR A 263 -9.62 -13.88 -2.09
C TYR A 263 -10.28 -13.13 -3.22
N GLY A 264 -11.12 -12.17 -2.85
CA GLY A 264 -11.72 -11.19 -3.72
C GLY A 264 -11.95 -9.87 -2.98
N GLU A 265 -11.84 -8.77 -3.71
CA GLU A 265 -12.04 -7.41 -3.25
C GLU A 265 -12.74 -6.60 -4.35
N THR A 266 -13.60 -5.70 -3.92
CA THR A 266 -14.14 -4.66 -4.76
C THR A 266 -13.88 -3.31 -4.11
N ALA A 267 -13.69 -2.28 -4.92
CA ALA A 267 -13.70 -0.92 -4.45
C ALA A 267 -14.66 -0.07 -5.27
N TYR A 268 -15.26 0.90 -4.58
CA TYR A 268 -16.06 1.95 -5.18
C TYR A 268 -15.42 3.30 -4.83
N ALA A 269 -14.90 3.99 -5.86
CA ALA A 269 -14.38 5.33 -5.73
C ALA A 269 -15.53 6.34 -5.78
N PHE A 270 -15.74 7.05 -4.67
CA PHE A 270 -16.74 8.12 -4.56
C PHE A 270 -16.19 9.47 -5.04
N PHE A 271 -14.86 9.57 -5.21
CA PHE A 271 -14.20 10.66 -5.89
C PHE A 271 -13.14 10.11 -6.83
N THR A 272 -13.15 10.59 -8.08
CA THR A 272 -12.22 10.21 -9.12
C THR A 272 -11.75 11.43 -9.91
N ALA A 273 -10.52 11.38 -10.43
CA ALA A 273 -9.99 12.37 -11.35
C ALA A 273 -8.95 11.74 -12.30
N GLY A 274 -8.64 12.45 -13.40
CA GLY A 274 -7.55 12.08 -14.30
C GLY A 274 -7.75 10.77 -15.07
N GLY A 275 -9.00 10.43 -15.40
CA GLY A 275 -9.35 9.21 -16.13
C GLY A 275 -9.76 8.04 -15.23
N ALA A 276 -9.67 8.18 -13.91
CA ALA A 276 -10.18 7.18 -12.99
C ALA A 276 -11.72 7.08 -13.03
N GLU A 277 -12.26 5.86 -12.93
CA GLU A 277 -13.70 5.58 -12.89
C GLU A 277 -14.08 4.72 -11.67
N PRO A 278 -15.31 4.78 -11.15
CA PRO A 278 -15.64 4.32 -9.79
C PRO A 278 -15.24 2.88 -9.41
N TRP A 279 -15.46 1.90 -10.28
CA TRP A 279 -15.40 0.48 -9.90
C TRP A 279 -14.06 -0.18 -10.19
N GLU A 280 -13.62 -1.00 -9.24
CA GLU A 280 -12.56 -1.99 -9.45
C GLU A 280 -12.88 -3.31 -8.75
N PHE A 281 -12.30 -4.38 -9.28
CA PHE A 281 -12.44 -5.74 -8.77
C PHE A 281 -11.09 -6.44 -8.79
N GLN A 282 -10.66 -6.98 -7.66
CA GLN A 282 -9.42 -7.73 -7.52
C GLN A 282 -9.71 -9.11 -6.96
N PHE A 283 -9.10 -10.16 -7.50
CA PHE A 283 -9.27 -11.51 -6.98
C PHE A 283 -8.09 -12.40 -7.33
N GLY A 284 -7.85 -13.42 -6.52
CA GLY A 284 -6.69 -14.26 -6.71
C GLY A 284 -6.59 -15.44 -5.75
N ALA A 285 -5.46 -16.13 -5.85
CA ALA A 285 -5.14 -17.29 -5.04
C ALA A 285 -3.65 -17.33 -4.72
N GLU A 286 -3.31 -17.85 -3.56
CA GLU A 286 -1.93 -18.02 -3.12
C GLU A 286 -1.75 -19.34 -2.36
N LEU A 287 -0.66 -20.02 -2.69
CA LEU A 287 -0.31 -21.34 -2.18
C LEU A 287 1.11 -21.28 -1.61
N SER A 288 1.24 -21.55 -0.31
CA SER A 288 2.53 -21.69 0.38
C SER A 288 2.35 -22.56 1.62
N ARG A 289 3.42 -23.16 2.14
CA ARG A 289 3.35 -23.93 3.40
C ARG A 289 2.86 -23.03 4.55
N PRO A 290 1.94 -23.48 5.42
CA PRO A 290 1.52 -22.73 6.61
C PRO A 290 2.60 -22.63 7.67
N GLY A 291 2.47 -21.61 8.53
CA GLY A 291 3.30 -21.41 9.71
C GLY A 291 4.71 -20.88 9.42
N PRO A 292 5.50 -20.64 10.49
CA PRO A 292 6.87 -20.17 10.38
C PRO A 292 7.76 -21.20 9.66
N THR A 293 8.65 -20.72 8.80
CA THR A 293 9.50 -21.60 7.99
C THR A 293 10.93 -21.73 8.52
N GLY A 294 11.32 -20.83 9.44
CA GLY A 294 12.72 -20.63 9.81
C GLY A 294 13.61 -20.36 8.59
N PHE A 295 14.90 -20.64 8.71
CA PHE A 295 15.88 -20.43 7.63
C PHE A 295 15.65 -21.30 6.37
N ARG A 296 14.87 -22.39 6.47
CA ARG A 296 14.62 -23.31 5.35
C ARG A 296 13.75 -22.68 4.25
N GLY A 297 12.85 -21.77 4.63
CA GLY A 297 11.84 -21.24 3.70
C GLY A 297 10.90 -22.33 3.14
N THR A 298 10.14 -21.96 2.12
CA THR A 298 9.21 -22.83 1.38
C THR A 298 9.01 -22.29 -0.03
N PRO A 299 8.73 -23.14 -1.03
CA PRO A 299 8.20 -22.64 -2.29
C PRO A 299 6.84 -21.95 -2.08
N PHE A 300 6.54 -20.97 -2.93
CA PHE A 300 5.22 -20.34 -3.04
C PHE A 300 4.81 -20.12 -4.49
N ILE A 301 3.51 -20.01 -4.73
CA ILE A 301 2.92 -19.54 -5.98
C ILE A 301 1.71 -18.67 -5.65
N ALA A 302 1.57 -17.52 -6.32
CA ALA A 302 0.47 -16.60 -6.13
C ALA A 302 0.04 -15.99 -7.45
N THR A 303 -1.27 -15.79 -7.62
CA THR A 303 -1.84 -15.15 -8.79
C THR A 303 -2.91 -14.14 -8.38
N ASN A 304 -3.04 -13.08 -9.16
CA ASN A 304 -3.98 -11.99 -8.95
C ASN A 304 -4.48 -11.47 -10.30
N ALA A 305 -5.77 -11.20 -10.40
CA ALA A 305 -6.36 -10.42 -11.48
C ALA A 305 -6.95 -9.13 -10.89
N HIS A 306 -6.81 -8.02 -11.60
CA HIS A 306 -7.38 -6.73 -11.24
C HIS A 306 -8.11 -6.16 -12.45
N LEU A 307 -9.42 -5.99 -12.34
CA LEU A 307 -10.29 -5.40 -13.35
C LEU A 307 -10.69 -3.99 -12.93
N ARG A 308 -10.71 -3.05 -13.86
CA ARG A 308 -10.91 -1.62 -13.59
C ARG A 308 -11.89 -1.00 -14.58
N GLU A 309 -12.85 -0.23 -14.08
CA GLU A 309 -13.89 0.39 -14.90
C GLU A 309 -13.29 1.32 -15.96
N GLU A 310 -12.25 2.10 -15.61
CA GLU A 310 -11.63 3.10 -16.50
C GLU A 310 -10.99 2.53 -17.79
N VAL A 311 -10.92 1.21 -17.89
CA VAL A 311 -10.40 0.46 -19.03
C VAL A 311 -11.42 -0.59 -19.49
N ASP A 312 -12.71 -0.29 -19.35
CA ASP A 312 -13.86 -1.12 -19.73
C ASP A 312 -13.88 -2.49 -19.04
N PHE A 313 -13.50 -2.53 -17.76
CA PHE A 313 -13.30 -3.77 -16.98
C PHE A 313 -12.26 -4.73 -17.58
N SER A 314 -11.41 -4.24 -18.48
CA SER A 314 -10.08 -4.81 -18.68
C SER A 314 -9.23 -4.57 -17.43
N GLY A 315 -7.96 -4.90 -17.51
CA GLY A 315 -7.06 -4.74 -16.38
C GLY A 315 -5.81 -5.57 -16.54
N ASP A 316 -5.31 -6.13 -15.45
CA ASP A 316 -4.07 -6.90 -15.45
C ASP A 316 -4.20 -8.24 -14.73
N TRP A 317 -3.31 -9.14 -15.11
CA TRP A 317 -3.10 -10.42 -14.46
C TRP A 317 -1.64 -10.55 -14.06
N THR A 318 -1.42 -10.92 -12.81
CA THR A 318 -0.10 -11.10 -12.21
C THR A 318 0.07 -12.54 -11.71
N LEU A 319 1.25 -13.10 -11.95
CA LEU A 319 1.72 -14.38 -11.42
C LEU A 319 3.10 -14.19 -10.76
N GLN A 320 3.22 -14.66 -9.53
CA GLN A 320 4.47 -14.66 -8.78
C GLN A 320 4.75 -16.05 -8.23
N THR A 321 6.00 -16.49 -8.29
CA THR A 321 6.43 -17.79 -7.75
C THR A 321 7.90 -17.76 -7.37
N GLY A 322 8.29 -18.55 -6.38
CA GLY A 322 9.67 -18.58 -5.92
C GLY A 322 9.82 -19.13 -4.52
N TRP A 323 10.68 -18.52 -3.73
CA TRP A 323 10.98 -18.91 -2.35
C TRP A 323 10.43 -17.90 -1.34
N LEU A 324 9.84 -18.40 -0.27
CA LEU A 324 9.20 -17.63 0.79
C LEU A 324 9.79 -18.03 2.14
N TRP A 325 10.15 -17.03 2.95
CA TRP A 325 10.43 -17.17 4.36
C TRP A 325 9.32 -16.50 5.16
N ARG A 326 8.74 -17.21 6.13
CA ARG A 326 7.69 -16.68 7.02
C ARG A 326 8.20 -16.63 8.46
N GLY A 327 8.04 -15.46 9.07
CA GLY A 327 8.31 -15.22 10.48
C GLY A 327 7.16 -15.62 11.40
N ASP A 328 7.36 -15.45 12.69
CA ASP A 328 6.39 -15.89 13.73
C ASP A 328 5.12 -15.04 13.78
N THR A 329 5.19 -13.77 13.35
CA THR A 329 4.03 -12.86 13.20
C THR A 329 3.27 -13.07 11.88
N GLY A 330 3.73 -14.00 11.04
CA GLY A 330 3.18 -14.23 9.71
C GLY A 330 3.73 -13.30 8.62
N SER A 331 4.56 -12.31 8.95
CA SER A 331 5.29 -11.49 7.98
C SER A 331 6.14 -12.37 7.07
N THR A 332 6.28 -12.00 5.80
CA THR A 332 6.98 -12.82 4.80
C THR A 332 8.05 -12.04 4.06
N LEU A 333 9.18 -12.70 3.80
CA LEU A 333 10.16 -12.31 2.80
C LEU A 333 10.02 -13.26 1.61
N ARG A 334 9.91 -12.74 0.40
CA ARG A 334 9.77 -13.53 -0.82
C ARG A 334 10.79 -13.09 -1.85
N LEU A 335 11.38 -14.06 -2.55
CA LEU A 335 12.26 -13.84 -3.70
C LEU A 335 11.81 -14.77 -4.82
N GLY A 336 11.67 -14.26 -6.03
CA GLY A 336 11.13 -15.10 -7.10
C GLY A 336 10.94 -14.42 -8.44
N LEU A 337 10.26 -15.13 -9.33
CA LEU A 337 9.84 -14.67 -10.64
C LEU A 337 8.56 -13.85 -10.52
N HIS A 338 8.48 -12.82 -11.35
CA HIS A 338 7.31 -11.96 -11.54
C HIS A 338 6.92 -11.98 -13.02
N TYR A 339 5.63 -12.21 -13.27
CA TYR A 339 5.02 -12.04 -14.57
C TYR A 339 3.75 -11.21 -14.41
N MET A 340 3.58 -10.19 -15.25
CA MET A 340 2.34 -9.42 -15.33
C MET A 340 2.01 -9.17 -16.80
N ASN A 341 0.73 -9.28 -17.15
CA ASN A 341 0.23 -8.97 -18.48
C ASN A 341 -1.10 -8.23 -18.38
N GLY A 342 -1.23 -7.12 -19.09
CA GLY A 342 -2.46 -6.36 -19.19
C GLY A 342 -2.22 -4.86 -19.12
N LYS A 343 -3.15 -4.13 -18.49
CA LYS A 343 -3.07 -2.68 -18.32
C LYS A 343 -2.02 -2.29 -17.29
N SER A 344 -1.30 -1.20 -17.54
CA SER A 344 -0.21 -0.74 -16.66
C SER A 344 -0.67 -0.62 -15.21
N ASN A 345 0.17 -1.10 -14.31
CA ASN A 345 0.05 -0.94 -12.86
C ASN A 345 0.57 0.42 -12.37
N GLN A 346 1.11 1.26 -13.27
CA GLN A 346 1.45 2.65 -13.02
C GLN A 346 0.35 3.55 -13.55
N TYR A 347 -0.29 4.30 -12.65
CA TYR A 347 -1.58 4.90 -12.95
C TYR A 347 -1.50 6.17 -13.82
N GLN A 348 -0.33 6.81 -13.91
CA GLN A 348 -0.03 7.80 -14.95
C GLN A 348 -0.17 7.21 -16.36
N PHE A 349 -0.08 5.89 -16.49
CA PHE A 349 -0.08 5.12 -17.73
C PHE A 349 -1.21 4.08 -17.76
N PHE A 350 -2.30 4.31 -17.01
CA PHE A 350 -3.32 3.29 -16.73
C PHE A 350 -3.94 2.63 -17.96
N ASP A 351 -3.96 3.31 -19.11
CA ASP A 351 -4.53 2.84 -20.37
C ASP A 351 -3.52 2.08 -21.25
N ARG A 352 -2.23 2.06 -20.90
CA ARG A 352 -1.17 1.35 -21.63
C ARG A 352 -1.23 -0.15 -21.38
N ASN A 353 -0.98 -0.93 -22.43
CA ASN A 353 -0.79 -2.37 -22.30
C ASN A 353 0.68 -2.67 -22.07
N GLU A 354 0.97 -3.51 -21.08
CA GLU A 354 2.30 -3.91 -20.66
C GLU A 354 2.36 -5.44 -20.49
N GLU A 355 3.50 -5.99 -20.86
CA GLU A 355 3.92 -7.33 -20.48
C GLU A 355 5.25 -7.24 -19.74
N GLN A 356 5.24 -7.65 -18.48
CA GLN A 356 6.37 -7.57 -17.57
C GLN A 356 6.85 -8.98 -17.25
N ILE A 357 8.13 -9.25 -17.48
CA ILE A 357 8.77 -10.52 -17.10
C ILE A 357 10.05 -10.22 -16.33
N GLY A 358 10.19 -10.77 -15.12
CA GLY A 358 11.30 -10.40 -14.29
C GLY A 358 11.45 -11.18 -12.98
N PHE A 359 12.23 -10.59 -12.09
CA PHE A 359 12.48 -11.07 -10.74
C PHE A 359 12.06 -10.02 -9.72
N GLY A 360 11.63 -10.46 -8.54
CA GLY A 360 11.24 -9.56 -7.47
C GLY A 360 11.67 -10.03 -6.09
N LEU A 361 11.83 -9.05 -5.21
CA LEU A 361 11.99 -9.21 -3.77
C LEU A 361 10.79 -8.51 -3.10
N TRP A 362 10.13 -9.18 -2.17
CA TRP A 362 8.98 -8.64 -1.44
C TRP A 362 9.13 -8.87 0.05
N CYS A 363 8.77 -7.89 0.86
CA CYS A 363 8.57 -8.04 2.29
C CYS A 363 7.16 -7.58 2.68
N ASP A 364 6.34 -8.54 3.09
CA ASP A 364 4.95 -8.40 3.53
C ASP A 364 4.87 -8.49 5.06
N PHE A 365 3.94 -7.75 5.67
CA PHE A 365 3.83 -7.58 7.13
C PHE A 365 2.81 -8.51 7.78
#